data_AF-A0A962MNT4-F1
#
_entry.id   AF-A0A962MNT4-F1
#
_cell.length_a   1.000
_cell.length_b   1.000
_cell.length_c   1.000
_cell.angle_alpha   90.00
_cell.angle_beta   90.00
_cell.angle_gamma   90.00
#
_symmetry.space_group_name_H-M   'P 1'
#
loop_
_entity.id
_entity.type
_entity.pdbx_description
1 polymer ?
#
loop_
_entity_poly.entity_id
_entity_poly.type
_entity_poly.pdbx_seq_one_letter_code
_entity_poly.pdbx_strand_id
1 'polypeptide(L)'
;MTALENHPLSAKTKAQSPKSSYPSPLREREDAQRQGEGIAPSSLDKIKVIGGQTLHGEIPISGAKNCALKLMCAALLTDQSVYFENSPNSLRDMNSQTELLEYLGCAVKREGALMAINAGPVHTQTAPYDIVRKMRGSILVLGPLLARFGEAKVSLPGGCAIGTR
;
A
#
# COMPACT_ATOMS: atom_id res chain seq x y z
N MET A 1 -73.07 12.97 -47.16
CA MET A 1 -72.49 11.78 -46.49
C MET A 1 -71.15 12.23 -45.90
N THR A 2 -71.18 12.77 -44.67
CA THR A 2 -70.72 12.10 -43.42
C THR A 2 -69.22 11.78 -43.44
N ALA A 3 -68.38 12.12 -42.45
CA ALA A 3 -68.45 12.90 -41.23
C ALA A 3 -67.00 13.07 -40.69
N LEU A 4 -66.75 14.14 -39.91
CA LEU A 4 -65.98 14.25 -38.62
C LEU A 4 -64.77 13.29 -38.40
N GLU A 5 -63.59 13.71 -37.88
CA GLU A 5 -63.31 14.24 -36.53
C GLU A 5 -61.85 14.83 -36.47
N ASN A 6 -61.68 16.05 -35.96
CA ASN A 6 -61.08 16.45 -34.65
C ASN A 6 -59.54 16.36 -34.44
N HIS A 7 -58.98 17.57 -34.21
CA HIS A 7 -57.75 18.05 -33.54
C HIS A 7 -57.31 17.33 -32.21
N PRO A 8 -56.23 17.76 -31.48
CA PRO A 8 -54.87 18.29 -31.79
C PRO A 8 -53.77 17.67 -30.85
N LEU A 9 -52.49 18.12 -30.91
CA LEU A 9 -51.65 18.58 -29.76
C LEU A 9 -50.11 18.43 -29.94
N SER A 10 -49.46 19.60 -30.01
CA SER A 10 -48.22 20.02 -29.32
C SER A 10 -47.31 18.93 -28.72
N ALA A 11 -46.16 18.68 -29.36
CA ALA A 11 -45.00 18.07 -28.70
C ALA A 11 -44.10 19.18 -28.14
N LYS A 12 -44.13 19.34 -26.82
CA LYS A 12 -43.24 20.22 -26.04
C LYS A 12 -41.82 19.63 -26.01
N THR A 13 -40.84 20.37 -26.50
CA THR A 13 -39.41 20.09 -26.32
C THR A 13 -39.06 20.24 -24.83
N LYS A 14 -38.74 19.14 -24.14
CA LYS A 14 -38.18 19.18 -22.79
C LYS A 14 -36.70 19.55 -22.87
N ALA A 15 -36.36 20.77 -22.47
CA ALA A 15 -34.98 21.12 -22.13
C ALA A 15 -34.53 20.32 -20.90
N GLN A 16 -33.47 19.52 -21.04
CA GLN A 16 -32.79 18.90 -19.90
C GLN A 16 -31.88 19.95 -19.25
N SER A 17 -32.08 20.18 -17.95
CA SER A 17 -31.16 20.95 -17.13
C SER A 17 -29.87 20.16 -16.84
N PRO A 18 -28.70 20.82 -16.73
CA PRO A 18 -27.45 20.14 -16.44
C PRO A 18 -27.47 19.59 -15.01
N LYS A 19 -27.11 18.32 -14.85
CA LYS A 19 -26.93 17.68 -13.53
C LYS A 19 -25.77 18.36 -12.79
N SER A 20 -26.07 19.07 -11.72
CA SER A 20 -25.06 19.61 -10.80
C SER A 20 -24.36 18.46 -10.08
N SER A 21 -23.03 18.42 -10.14
CA SER A 21 -22.17 17.38 -9.58
C SER A 21 -21.74 17.60 -8.13
N TYR A 22 -22.28 18.64 -7.47
CA TYR A 22 -21.97 18.93 -6.08
C TYR A 22 -23.02 18.34 -5.12
N PRO A 23 -22.59 17.65 -4.04
CA PRO A 23 -23.51 17.10 -3.05
C PRO A 23 -24.22 18.21 -2.27
N SER A 24 -25.47 17.94 -1.90
CA SER A 24 -26.35 18.84 -1.15
C SER A 24 -25.84 19.14 0.26
N PRO A 25 -26.03 20.38 0.79
CA PRO A 25 -25.61 20.79 2.14
C PRO A 25 -26.22 20.00 3.30
N LEU A 26 -27.16 19.09 3.04
CA LEU A 26 -27.72 18.20 4.06
C LEU A 26 -26.76 17.05 4.45
N ARG A 27 -25.78 16.69 3.61
CA ARG A 27 -24.77 15.65 3.95
C ARG A 27 -23.67 16.15 4.89
N GLU A 28 -23.38 17.45 4.91
CA GLU A 28 -22.33 18.01 5.77
C GLU A 28 -22.67 17.93 7.27
N ARG A 29 -23.96 17.77 7.62
CA ARG A 29 -24.38 17.64 9.02
C ARG A 29 -24.16 16.25 9.60
N GLU A 30 -24.10 15.21 8.77
CA GLU A 30 -23.90 13.82 9.24
C GLU A 30 -22.41 13.53 9.52
N ASP A 31 -21.49 14.19 8.81
CA ASP A 31 -20.04 14.02 8.99
C ASP A 31 -19.51 14.76 10.24
N ALA A 32 -20.17 15.84 10.66
CA ALA A 32 -19.75 16.65 11.81
C ALA A 32 -19.99 15.96 13.17
N GLN A 33 -20.81 14.90 13.23
CA GLN A 33 -21.17 14.22 14.49
C GLN A 33 -20.29 13.02 14.83
N ARG A 34 -19.28 12.66 14.01
CA ARG A 34 -18.38 11.52 14.26
C ARG A 34 -16.98 11.94 14.74
N GLN A 35 -16.90 12.70 15.83
CA GLN A 35 -15.62 12.93 16.54
C GLN A 35 -15.63 12.12 17.84
N GLY A 36 -14.95 10.97 17.85
CA GLY A 36 -14.81 10.16 19.07
C GLY A 36 -14.20 8.77 18.92
N GLU A 37 -14.11 8.19 17.72
CA GLU A 37 -13.57 6.83 17.55
C GLU A 37 -12.47 6.82 16.48
N GLY A 38 -11.33 6.21 16.80
CA GLY A 38 -10.19 6.08 15.90
C GLY A 38 -10.62 5.45 14.58
N ILE A 39 -10.43 6.18 13.49
CA ILE A 39 -10.84 5.76 12.15
C ILE A 39 -9.97 4.57 11.73
N ALA A 40 -10.53 3.37 11.76
CA ALA A 40 -9.96 2.24 11.02
C ALA A 40 -9.89 2.63 9.54
N PRO A 41 -8.74 2.41 8.85
CA PRO A 41 -8.56 2.89 7.49
C PRO A 41 -9.64 2.28 6.60
N SER A 42 -10.50 3.15 6.08
CA SER A 42 -11.46 2.79 5.03
C SER A 42 -10.67 2.40 3.78
N SER A 43 -11.20 1.51 2.95
CA SER A 43 -10.52 1.01 1.74
C SER A 43 -10.18 2.08 0.67
N LEU A 44 -10.44 3.36 0.95
CA LEU A 44 -10.06 4.52 0.14
C LEU A 44 -9.69 5.71 1.03
N ASP A 45 -8.50 5.65 1.65
CA ASP A 45 -7.89 6.85 2.24
C ASP A 45 -7.67 7.90 1.13
N LYS A 46 -8.08 9.15 1.39
CA LYS A 46 -7.94 10.27 0.46
C LYS A 46 -7.27 11.44 1.18
N ILE A 47 -6.35 12.10 0.48
CA ILE A 47 -5.74 13.35 0.93
C ILE A 47 -6.36 14.50 0.15
N LYS A 48 -7.03 15.42 0.84
CA LYS A 48 -7.54 16.68 0.27
C LYS A 48 -6.54 17.79 0.56
N VAL A 49 -5.94 18.36 -0.49
CA VAL A 49 -5.00 19.49 -0.38
C VAL A 49 -5.73 20.78 -0.78
N ILE A 50 -5.64 21.81 0.05
CA ILE A 50 -6.13 23.16 -0.27
C ILE A 50 -4.91 24.00 -0.64
N GLY A 51 -4.87 24.48 -1.89
CA GLY A 51 -3.76 25.28 -2.40
C GLY A 51 -3.72 26.72 -1.85
N GLY A 52 -2.71 27.48 -2.27
CA GLY A 52 -2.57 28.91 -1.95
C GLY A 52 -1.62 29.23 -0.79
N GLN A 53 -0.98 28.22 -0.19
CA GLN A 53 0.00 28.38 0.88
C GLN A 53 1.40 27.99 0.41
N THR A 54 2.40 28.82 0.69
CA THR A 54 3.82 28.48 0.50
C THR A 54 4.29 27.58 1.64
N LEU A 55 5.04 26.52 1.33
CA LEU A 55 5.63 25.66 2.34
C LEU A 55 6.81 26.37 3.02
N HIS A 56 6.80 26.41 4.36
CA HIS A 56 7.89 26.97 5.17
C HIS A 56 8.05 26.15 6.46
N GLY A 57 9.26 25.68 6.75
CA GLY A 57 9.59 24.88 7.92
C GLY A 57 10.62 23.79 7.63
N GLU A 58 10.93 23.00 8.65
CA GLU A 58 11.87 21.88 8.57
C GLU A 58 11.16 20.57 8.90
N ILE A 59 11.54 19.49 8.21
CA ILE A 59 11.05 18.15 8.50
C ILE A 59 12.23 17.17 8.58
N PRO A 60 12.21 16.22 9.54
CA PRO A 60 13.21 15.16 9.57
C PRO A 60 13.01 14.19 8.40
N ILE A 61 14.10 13.74 7.80
CA ILE A 61 14.07 12.76 6.70
C ILE A 61 14.25 11.36 7.27
N SER A 62 13.28 10.49 7.02
CA SER A 62 13.34 9.07 7.38
C SER A 62 14.37 8.31 6.52
N GLY A 63 14.88 7.20 7.06
CA GLY A 63 15.77 6.32 6.32
C GLY A 63 15.24 5.81 4.98
N ALA A 64 16.17 5.54 4.06
CA ALA A 64 15.86 5.16 2.70
C ALA A 64 15.28 3.73 2.63
N LYS A 65 13.97 3.63 2.35
CA LYS A 65 13.24 2.36 2.21
C LYS A 65 13.97 1.32 1.34
N ASN A 66 14.42 1.70 0.14
CA ASN A 66 15.05 0.76 -0.80
C ASN A 66 16.42 0.25 -0.31
N CYS A 67 17.09 0.98 0.59
CA CYS A 67 18.30 0.50 1.25
C CYS A 67 17.91 -0.49 2.36
N ALA A 68 16.97 -0.09 3.22
CA ALA A 68 16.48 -0.91 4.32
C ALA A 68 15.99 -2.29 3.84
N LEU A 69 15.19 -2.36 2.77
CA LEU A 69 14.70 -3.64 2.21
C LEU A 69 15.83 -4.58 1.76
N LYS A 70 16.92 -4.04 1.19
CA LYS A 70 18.09 -4.84 0.78
C LYS A 70 18.87 -5.33 2.01
N LEU A 71 19.05 -4.46 3.00
CA LEU A 71 19.73 -4.79 4.25
C LEU A 71 18.97 -5.84 5.07
N MET A 72 17.64 -5.75 5.10
CA MET A 72 16.76 -6.78 5.69
C MET A 72 17.00 -8.16 5.05
N CYS A 73 17.13 -8.22 3.72
CA CYS A 73 17.46 -9.48 3.04
C CYS A 73 18.89 -9.93 3.33
N ALA A 74 19.85 -9.00 3.40
CA ALA A 74 21.25 -9.33 3.69
C ALA A 74 21.45 -9.96 5.08
N ALA A 75 20.56 -9.68 6.05
CA ALA A 75 20.58 -10.34 7.36
C ALA A 75 20.44 -11.87 7.27
N LEU A 76 19.87 -12.41 6.19
CA LEU A 76 19.81 -13.85 5.95
C LEU A 76 21.18 -14.50 5.75
N LEU A 77 22.24 -13.72 5.47
CA LEU A 77 23.59 -14.25 5.22
C LEU A 77 24.32 -14.72 6.49
N THR A 78 23.78 -14.47 7.68
CA THR A 78 24.38 -14.85 8.97
C THR A 78 23.35 -15.45 9.91
N ASP A 79 23.80 -16.31 10.84
CA ASP A 79 22.98 -16.82 11.94
C ASP A 79 22.95 -15.88 13.16
N GLN A 80 23.82 -14.86 13.18
CA GLN A 80 23.90 -13.87 14.23
C GLN A 80 22.80 -12.81 14.11
N SER A 81 22.48 -12.16 15.23
CA SER A 81 21.57 -11.00 15.22
C SER A 81 22.22 -9.80 14.53
N VAL A 82 21.51 -9.20 13.58
CA VAL A 82 21.90 -7.98 12.88
C VAL A 82 21.00 -6.83 13.33
N TYR A 83 21.61 -5.69 13.65
CA TYR A 83 20.94 -4.50 14.15
C TYR A 83 21.05 -3.36 13.13
N PHE A 84 19.94 -2.68 12.87
CA PHE A 84 19.86 -1.53 11.99
C PHE A 84 19.29 -0.34 12.74
N GLU A 85 19.89 0.82 12.46
CA GLU A 85 19.41 2.12 12.90
C GLU A 85 18.83 2.89 11.72
N ASN A 86 18.05 3.95 12.00
CA ASN A 86 17.41 4.78 10.99
C ASN A 86 16.55 3.96 9.99
N SER A 87 15.87 2.91 10.46
CA SER A 87 14.93 2.14 9.64
C SER A 87 13.58 2.87 9.56
N PRO A 88 12.97 3.03 8.37
CA PRO A 88 11.60 3.53 8.28
C PRO A 88 10.61 2.53 8.91
N ASN A 89 9.71 3.01 9.79
CA ASN A 89 8.84 2.13 10.56
C ASN A 89 7.44 1.90 9.94
N SER A 90 6.81 2.94 9.40
CA SER A 90 5.39 2.92 9.05
C SER A 90 5.09 2.65 7.56
N LEU A 91 6.00 1.99 6.84
CA LEU A 91 5.84 1.72 5.40
C LEU A 91 5.33 0.30 5.13
N ARG A 92 4.35 0.16 4.22
CA ARG A 92 3.76 -1.13 3.84
C ARG A 92 4.80 -2.14 3.36
N ASP A 93 5.73 -1.72 2.53
CA ASP A 93 6.81 -2.58 2.01
C ASP A 93 7.67 -3.18 3.14
N MET A 94 7.92 -2.40 4.19
CA MET A 94 8.69 -2.89 5.35
C MET A 94 7.92 -3.98 6.08
N ASN A 95 6.60 -3.83 6.21
CA ASN A 95 5.74 -4.85 6.82
C ASN A 95 5.69 -6.13 5.96
N SER A 96 5.56 -6.00 4.64
CA SER A 96 5.57 -7.14 3.73
C SER A 96 6.92 -7.88 3.73
N GLN A 97 8.03 -7.15 3.82
CA GLN A 97 9.35 -7.77 3.95
C GLN A 97 9.53 -8.45 5.31
N THR A 98 9.03 -7.86 6.40
CA THR A 98 8.99 -8.51 7.73
C THR A 98 8.19 -9.81 7.68
N GLU A 99 6.97 -9.79 7.13
CA GLU A 99 6.12 -10.99 6.96
C GLU A 99 6.86 -12.11 6.21
N LEU A 100 7.57 -11.76 5.14
CA LEU A 100 8.36 -12.71 4.38
C LEU A 100 9.52 -13.29 5.20
N LEU A 101 10.28 -12.45 5.91
CA LEU A 101 11.40 -12.92 6.72
C LEU A 101 10.95 -13.81 7.88
N GLU A 102 9.85 -13.45 8.54
CA GLU A 102 9.24 -14.25 9.60
C GLU A 102 8.73 -15.59 9.07
N TYR A 103 8.12 -15.62 7.88
CA TYR A 103 7.71 -16.86 7.21
C TYR A 103 8.90 -17.80 6.94
N LEU A 104 10.07 -17.25 6.59
CA LEU A 104 11.30 -18.03 6.40
C LEU A 104 11.88 -18.55 7.72
N GLY A 105 11.40 -18.04 8.87
CA GLY A 105 11.85 -18.41 10.22
C GLY A 105 12.72 -17.36 10.92
N CYS A 106 12.86 -16.15 10.36
CA CYS A 106 13.61 -15.10 11.04
C CYS A 106 12.83 -14.53 12.23
N ALA A 107 13.52 -14.16 13.31
CA ALA A 107 12.97 -13.30 14.33
C ALA A 107 13.23 -11.83 13.97
N VAL A 108 12.17 -11.06 13.73
CA VAL A 108 12.26 -9.63 13.40
C VAL A 108 11.64 -8.79 14.51
N LYS A 109 12.39 -7.82 15.04
CA LYS A 109 11.90 -6.84 16.01
C LYS A 109 12.11 -5.43 15.47
N ARG A 110 11.11 -4.58 15.60
CA ARG A 110 11.13 -3.19 15.12
C ARG A 110 10.58 -2.28 16.21
N GLU A 111 11.37 -1.27 16.58
CA GLU A 111 11.02 -0.30 17.62
C GLU A 111 11.48 1.10 17.19
N GLY A 112 10.54 1.99 16.89
CA GLY A 112 10.87 3.30 16.34
C GLY A 112 11.70 3.18 15.07
N ALA A 113 12.89 3.78 15.06
CA ALA A 113 13.83 3.70 13.95
C ALA A 113 14.84 2.54 14.07
N LEU A 114 14.71 1.69 15.09
CA LEU A 114 15.58 0.54 15.32
C LEU A 114 14.93 -0.74 14.79
N MET A 115 15.78 -1.63 14.27
CA MET A 115 15.37 -2.95 13.83
C MET A 115 16.43 -3.99 14.20
N ALA A 116 15.99 -5.14 14.68
CA ALA A 116 16.84 -6.31 14.91
C ALA A 116 16.30 -7.50 14.12
N ILE A 117 17.17 -8.21 13.42
CA ILE A 117 16.82 -9.41 12.67
C ILE A 117 17.78 -10.53 13.08
N ASN A 118 17.23 -11.67 13.47
CA ASN A 118 18.00 -12.90 13.67
C ASN A 118 17.52 -13.97 12.68
N ALA A 119 18.43 -14.42 11.82
CA ALA A 119 18.18 -15.43 10.80
C ALA A 119 18.81 -16.80 11.14
N GLY A 120 19.15 -17.03 12.41
CA GLY A 120 19.59 -18.35 12.91
C GLY A 120 18.49 -19.43 12.77
N PRO A 121 17.23 -19.15 13.17
CA PRO A 121 16.13 -20.12 13.11
C PRO A 121 15.48 -20.32 11.73
N VAL A 122 16.09 -19.84 10.64
CA VAL A 122 15.55 -20.03 9.29
C VAL A 122 15.36 -21.52 9.02
N HIS A 123 14.13 -21.92 8.70
CA HIS A 123 13.73 -23.33 8.59
C HIS A 123 13.25 -23.71 7.19
N THR A 124 13.16 -22.74 6.26
CA THR A 124 12.75 -22.98 4.88
C THR A 124 13.42 -21.99 3.92
N GLN A 125 13.77 -22.49 2.74
CA GLN A 125 14.34 -21.71 1.63
C GLN A 125 13.30 -21.45 0.54
N THR A 126 12.02 -21.70 0.82
CA THR A 126 10.91 -21.48 -0.11
C THR A 126 10.14 -20.20 0.26
N ALA A 127 10.03 -19.26 -0.67
CA ALA A 127 9.19 -18.08 -0.56
C ALA A 127 7.93 -18.21 -1.46
N PRO A 128 6.74 -18.42 -0.87
CA PRO A 128 5.52 -18.75 -1.61
C PRO A 128 4.92 -17.54 -2.31
N TYR A 129 4.15 -17.81 -3.37
CA TYR A 129 3.57 -16.79 -4.25
C TYR A 129 2.72 -15.77 -3.50
N ASP A 130 1.89 -16.19 -2.55
CA ASP A 130 0.95 -15.31 -1.84
C ASP A 130 1.63 -14.20 -1.02
N ILE A 131 2.86 -14.44 -0.58
CA ILE A 131 3.68 -13.44 0.13
C ILE A 131 4.45 -12.61 -0.90
N VAL A 132 5.12 -13.26 -1.85
CA VAL A 132 5.96 -12.60 -2.87
C VAL A 132 5.15 -11.62 -3.73
N ARG A 133 3.94 -11.98 -4.15
CA ARG A 133 3.09 -11.15 -5.02
C ARG A 133 2.74 -9.80 -4.43
N LYS A 134 2.81 -9.65 -3.10
CA LYS A 134 2.46 -8.42 -2.39
C LYS A 134 3.49 -7.30 -2.62
N MET A 135 4.75 -7.67 -2.86
CA MET A 135 5.84 -6.71 -3.04
C MET A 135 6.91 -7.26 -3.99
N ARG A 136 7.18 -6.56 -5.11
CA ARG A 136 8.21 -6.97 -6.10
C ARG A 136 9.61 -7.13 -5.50
N GLY A 137 9.95 -6.35 -4.46
CA GLY A 137 11.24 -6.43 -3.77
C GLY A 137 11.49 -7.75 -3.03
N SER A 138 10.46 -8.58 -2.82
CA SER A 138 10.57 -9.88 -2.15
C SER A 138 11.55 -10.82 -2.85
N ILE A 139 11.79 -10.65 -4.16
CA ILE A 139 12.76 -11.43 -4.93
C ILE A 139 14.19 -11.33 -4.38
N LEU A 140 14.51 -10.28 -3.61
CA LEU A 140 15.84 -10.05 -3.06
C LEU A 140 16.28 -11.10 -2.04
N VAL A 141 15.37 -11.89 -1.47
CA VAL A 141 15.73 -13.01 -0.57
C VAL A 141 16.40 -14.17 -1.32
N LEU A 142 16.23 -14.27 -2.64
CA LEU A 142 16.79 -15.34 -3.46
C LEU A 142 18.31 -15.44 -3.33
N GLY A 143 19.02 -14.31 -3.44
CA GLY A 143 20.47 -14.27 -3.37
C GLY A 143 21.03 -14.77 -2.02
N PRO A 144 20.62 -14.16 -0.90
CA PRO A 144 21.06 -14.59 0.43
C PRO A 144 20.69 -16.03 0.78
N LEU A 145 19.48 -16.50 0.43
CA LEU A 145 19.08 -17.88 0.68
C LEU A 145 19.98 -18.85 -0.09
N LEU A 146 20.17 -18.60 -1.39
CA LEU A 146 21.03 -19.43 -2.24
C LEU A 146 22.49 -19.43 -1.74
N ALA A 147 23.01 -18.26 -1.38
CA ALA A 147 24.40 -18.12 -0.94
C ALA A 147 24.68 -18.86 0.38
N ARG A 148 23.74 -18.84 1.33
CA ARG A 148 23.94 -19.44 2.66
C ARG A 148 23.52 -20.91 2.72
N PHE A 149 22.43 -21.30 2.06
CA PHE A 149 21.84 -22.63 2.19
C PHE A 149 22.09 -23.53 0.96
N GLY A 150 22.64 -22.99 -0.12
CA GLY A 150 22.92 -23.73 -1.36
C GLY A 150 21.69 -23.97 -2.26
N GLU A 151 20.49 -23.68 -1.76
CA GLU A 151 19.24 -23.76 -2.52
C GLU A 151 18.26 -22.65 -2.11
N ALA A 152 17.38 -22.28 -3.05
CA ALA A 152 16.30 -21.33 -2.81
C ALA A 152 15.19 -21.49 -3.85
N LYS A 153 13.94 -21.42 -3.40
CA LYS A 153 12.75 -21.45 -4.26
C LYS A 153 11.90 -20.21 -4.02
N VAL A 154 12.05 -19.20 -4.87
CA VAL A 154 11.32 -17.94 -4.76
C VAL A 154 10.35 -17.82 -5.93
N SER A 155 9.09 -17.52 -5.62
CA SER A 155 8.09 -17.29 -6.67
C SER A 155 8.45 -16.04 -7.47
N LEU A 156 8.16 -16.02 -8.77
CA LEU A 156 8.38 -14.83 -9.57
C LEU A 156 7.30 -13.78 -9.23
N PRO A 157 7.69 -12.52 -8.95
CA PRO A 157 6.71 -11.45 -8.82
C PRO A 157 6.00 -11.23 -10.16
N GLY A 158 4.68 -11.02 -10.13
CA GLY A 158 3.88 -10.76 -11.33
C GLY A 158 4.20 -9.41 -12.00
N GLY A 159 3.45 -9.09 -13.05
CA GLY A 159 3.56 -7.82 -13.78
C GLY A 159 3.30 -6.59 -12.90
N CYS A 160 3.87 -5.44 -13.27
CA CYS A 160 3.63 -4.16 -12.60
C CYS A 160 3.04 -3.14 -13.56
N ALA A 161 2.06 -2.39 -13.08
CA ALA A 161 1.42 -1.31 -13.83
C ALA A 161 2.39 -0.18 -14.25
N ILE A 162 3.56 -0.07 -13.59
CA ILE A 162 4.59 0.92 -13.92
C ILE A 162 5.35 0.54 -15.20
N GLY A 163 5.37 -0.74 -15.57
CA GLY A 163 6.04 -1.23 -16.78
C GLY A 163 6.63 -2.63 -16.64
N THR A 164 7.17 -3.15 -17.74
CA THR A 164 7.83 -4.45 -17.79
C THR A 164 9.22 -4.37 -17.17
N ARG A 165 9.46 -5.23 -16.18
CA ARG A 165 10.74 -5.52 -15.51
C ARG A 165 10.65 -6.93 -14.99
#